data_AF-A0A3E2BNR4-F1
#
_entry.id   AF-A0A3E2BNR4-F1
#
_cell.length_a   1.000
_cell.length_b   1.000
_cell.length_c   1.000
_cell.angle_alpha   90.00
_cell.angle_beta   90.00
_cell.angle_gamma   90.00
#
_symmetry.space_group_name_H-M   'P 1'
#
loop_
_entity.id
_entity.type
_entity.pdbx_description
1 polymer ?
#
loop_
_entity_poly.entity_id
_entity_poly.type
_entity_poly.pdbx_seq_one_letter_code
_entity_poly.pdbx_strand_id
1 'polypeptide(L)'
;MPERVSLDRKIIRVFAVLGLVTFLVSLGLLIVARLSLGSGGELRQLAGADFFEKFGLWLALGSLLFALAGLKTASGIKAARRWAWPASLVLAVILLVLFPLGTIFGLKLLFDLFSSEVKDWFRTSGHIPVSGVGAGPEYRGPNPDLIRQLEEQSLKRKK
;
A
#
# COMPACT_ATOMS: atom_id res chain seq x y z
N MET A 1 7.82 9.04 -7.85
CA MET A 1 6.79 8.00 -7.74
C MET A 1 6.08 7.95 -9.09
N PRO A 2 5.97 6.79 -9.74
CA PRO A 2 5.34 6.66 -11.04
C PRO A 2 3.84 6.98 -11.01
N GLU A 3 3.26 7.40 -12.13
CA GLU A 3 1.87 7.87 -12.17
C GLU A 3 0.88 6.79 -11.75
N ARG A 4 1.06 5.56 -12.24
CA ARG A 4 0.22 4.39 -11.93
C ARG A 4 0.21 4.08 -10.43
N VAL A 5 1.39 4.00 -9.82
CA VAL A 5 1.54 3.76 -8.38
C VAL A 5 0.84 4.87 -7.58
N SER A 6 0.96 6.12 -8.04
CA SER A 6 0.34 7.27 -7.36
C SER A 6 -1.19 7.20 -7.40
N LEU A 7 -1.73 6.67 -8.51
CA LEU A 7 -3.15 6.47 -8.74
C LEU A 7 -3.66 5.32 -7.87
N ASP A 8 -2.97 4.18 -7.83
CA ASP A 8 -3.31 3.04 -6.96
C ASP A 8 -3.37 3.45 -5.50
N ARG A 9 -2.37 4.24 -5.05
CA ARG A 9 -2.37 4.79 -3.69
C ARG A 9 -3.58 5.68 -3.43
N LYS A 10 -3.98 6.51 -4.39
CA LYS A 10 -5.16 7.37 -4.26
C LYS A 10 -6.43 6.53 -4.17
N ILE A 11 -6.59 5.53 -5.03
CA ILE A 11 -7.74 4.61 -5.01
C ILE A 11 -7.83 3.94 -3.64
N ILE A 12 -6.77 3.25 -3.19
CA ILE A 12 -6.76 2.57 -1.89
C ILE A 12 -7.10 3.54 -0.77
N ARG A 13 -6.52 4.76 -0.78
CA ARG A 13 -6.77 5.75 0.25
C ARG A 13 -8.22 6.22 0.27
N VAL A 14 -8.83 6.46 -0.89
CA VAL A 14 -10.24 6.88 -1.00
C VAL A 14 -11.15 5.78 -0.47
N PHE A 15 -10.95 4.53 -0.88
CA PHE A 15 -11.73 3.39 -0.38
C PHE A 15 -11.54 3.16 1.12
N ALA A 16 -10.34 3.36 1.64
CA ALA A 16 -10.06 3.24 3.06
C ALA A 16 -10.75 4.34 3.88
N VAL A 17 -10.75 5.59 3.40
CA VAL A 17 -11.52 6.69 4.02
C VAL A 17 -13.01 6.40 3.95
N LEU A 18 -13.51 5.88 2.82
CA LEU A 18 -14.90 5.49 2.68
C LEU A 18 -15.28 4.39 3.70
N GLY A 19 -14.41 3.39 3.88
CA GLY A 19 -14.57 2.38 4.92
C GLY A 19 -14.61 2.96 6.33
N LEU A 20 -13.79 3.98 6.62
CA LEU A 20 -13.80 4.67 7.91
C LEU A 20 -15.11 5.44 8.13
N VAL A 21 -15.63 6.10 7.10
CA VAL A 21 -16.94 6.77 7.15
C VAL A 21 -18.04 5.75 7.39
N THR A 22 -18.03 4.62 6.67
CA THR A 22 -19.00 3.53 6.88
C THR A 22 -18.96 3.00 8.31
N PHE A 23 -17.76 2.86 8.89
CA PHE A 23 -17.60 2.47 10.30
C PHE A 23 -18.26 3.49 11.23
N LEU A 24 -17.96 4.78 11.07
CA LEU A 24 -18.51 5.85 11.91
C LEU A 24 -20.03 5.94 11.82
N VAL A 25 -20.58 5.85 10.60
CA VAL A 25 -22.03 5.85 10.37
C VAL A 25 -22.68 4.63 11.01
N SER A 26 -22.14 3.43 10.78
CA SER A 26 -22.67 2.20 11.35
C SER A 26 -22.64 2.23 12.88
N LEU A 27 -21.53 2.68 13.46
CA LEU A 27 -21.38 2.83 14.91
C LEU A 27 -22.36 3.85 15.48
N GLY A 28 -22.54 5.01 14.81
CA GLY A 28 -23.51 6.02 15.20
C GLY A 28 -24.93 5.49 15.20
N LEU A 29 -25.33 4.78 14.14
CA LEU A 29 -26.64 4.14 14.05
C LEU A 29 -26.85 3.09 15.14
N LEU A 30 -25.83 2.28 15.46
CA LEU A 30 -25.91 1.29 16.55
C LEU A 30 -26.12 1.97 17.92
N ILE A 31 -25.39 3.05 18.19
CA ILE A 31 -25.54 3.81 19.43
C ILE A 31 -26.95 4.41 19.51
N VAL A 32 -27.42 5.05 18.45
CA VAL A 32 -28.77 5.65 18.39
C VAL A 32 -29.85 4.58 18.57
N ALA A 33 -29.74 3.44 17.89
CA ALA A 33 -30.67 2.33 18.03
C ALA A 33 -30.69 1.80 19.47
N ARG A 34 -29.53 1.70 20.12
CA ARG A 34 -29.44 1.21 21.50
C ARG A 34 -30.02 2.19 22.51
N LEU A 35 -29.81 3.49 22.34
CA LEU A 35 -30.32 4.54 23.22
C LEU A 35 -31.83 4.79 23.02
N SER A 36 -32.33 4.73 21.79
CA SER A 36 -33.71 5.14 21.46
C SER A 36 -34.74 4.03 21.68
N LEU A 37 -34.37 2.76 21.46
CA LEU A 37 -35.32 1.63 21.50
C LEU A 37 -35.34 0.90 22.86
N GLY A 38 -34.43 1.25 23.77
CA GLY A 38 -34.33 0.63 25.10
C GLY A 38 -34.07 -0.89 25.04
N SER A 39 -34.29 -1.56 26.18
CA SER A 39 -34.14 -3.02 26.34
C SER A 39 -35.46 -3.79 26.18
N GLY A 40 -36.57 -3.12 25.84
CA GLY A 40 -37.88 -3.75 25.67
C GLY A 40 -37.97 -4.58 24.38
N GLY A 41 -38.39 -5.83 24.50
CA GLY A 41 -38.21 -6.86 23.46
C GLY A 41 -39.09 -6.72 22.21
N GLU A 42 -40.32 -6.23 22.33
CA GLU A 42 -41.30 -6.36 21.22
C GLU A 42 -41.11 -5.28 20.13
N LEU A 43 -41.05 -4.01 20.51
CA LEU A 43 -40.82 -2.90 19.56
C LEU A 43 -39.46 -2.98 18.87
N ARG A 44 -38.44 -3.46 19.58
CA ARG A 44 -37.08 -3.60 19.08
C ARG A 44 -36.96 -4.71 18.02
N GLN A 45 -37.68 -5.81 18.23
CA GLN A 45 -37.70 -6.93 17.30
C GLN A 45 -38.52 -6.59 16.04
N LEU A 46 -39.66 -5.89 16.18
CA LEU A 46 -40.43 -5.37 15.04
C LEU A 46 -39.66 -4.31 14.23
N ALA A 47 -38.85 -3.48 14.89
CA ALA A 47 -38.01 -2.49 14.21
C ALA A 47 -36.76 -3.09 13.52
N GLY A 48 -36.56 -4.41 13.61
CA GLY A 48 -35.38 -5.09 13.04
C GLY A 48 -34.06 -4.73 13.73
N ALA A 49 -34.12 -4.12 14.91
CA ALA A 49 -32.93 -3.60 15.61
C ALA A 49 -31.99 -4.73 16.05
N ASP A 50 -32.50 -5.93 16.35
CA ASP A 50 -31.64 -7.08 16.70
C ASP A 50 -30.86 -7.62 15.50
N PHE A 51 -31.44 -7.58 14.30
CA PHE A 51 -30.74 -7.90 13.06
C PHE A 51 -29.67 -6.85 12.76
N PHE A 52 -30.03 -5.56 12.88
CA PHE A 52 -29.12 -4.45 12.69
C PHE A 52 -27.99 -4.42 13.73
N GLU A 53 -28.25 -4.82 14.97
CA GLU A 53 -27.22 -4.87 16.01
C GLU A 53 -26.16 -5.92 15.69
N LYS A 54 -26.56 -7.15 15.30
CA LYS A 54 -25.61 -8.21 14.92
C LYS A 54 -24.88 -7.92 13.62
N PHE A 55 -25.62 -7.60 12.55
CA PHE A 55 -25.00 -7.33 11.24
C PHE A 55 -24.27 -6.00 11.21
N GLY A 56 -24.79 -4.97 11.87
CA GLY A 56 -24.17 -3.66 11.97
C GLY A 56 -22.85 -3.71 12.74
N LEU A 57 -22.74 -4.52 13.80
CA LEU A 57 -21.46 -4.76 14.48
C LEU A 57 -20.44 -5.42 13.56
N TRP A 58 -20.84 -6.47 12.83
CA TRP A 58 -19.97 -7.14 11.86
C TRP A 58 -19.54 -6.19 10.73
N LEU A 59 -20.46 -5.38 10.21
CA LEU A 59 -20.19 -4.38 9.18
C LEU A 59 -19.25 -3.29 9.69
N ALA A 60 -19.50 -2.77 10.90
CA ALA A 60 -18.63 -1.78 11.55
C ALA A 60 -17.22 -2.35 11.74
N LEU A 61 -17.10 -3.55 12.29
CA LEU A 61 -15.81 -4.18 12.51
C LEU A 61 -15.07 -4.45 11.18
N GLY A 62 -15.77 -5.01 10.18
CA GLY A 62 -15.22 -5.26 8.86
C GLY A 62 -14.76 -3.99 8.15
N SER A 63 -15.56 -2.93 8.19
CA SER A 63 -15.22 -1.63 7.59
C SER A 63 -14.07 -0.93 8.30
N LEU A 64 -13.96 -1.06 9.62
CA LEU A 64 -12.82 -0.57 10.39
C LEU A 64 -11.52 -1.29 10.01
N LEU A 65 -11.54 -2.62 9.98
CA LEU A 65 -10.37 -3.42 9.60
C LEU A 65 -9.94 -3.12 8.16
N PHE A 66 -10.91 -3.01 7.25
CA PHE A 66 -10.66 -2.62 5.87
C PHE A 66 -10.05 -1.21 5.76
N ALA A 67 -10.59 -0.24 6.49
CA ALA A 67 -10.08 1.13 6.52
C ALA A 67 -8.63 1.19 7.03
N LEU A 68 -8.34 0.52 8.15
CA LEU A 68 -7.01 0.48 8.73
C LEU A 68 -6.02 -0.23 7.82
N ALA A 69 -6.41 -1.37 7.23
CA ALA A 69 -5.60 -2.09 6.26
C ALA A 69 -5.30 -1.23 5.04
N GLY A 70 -6.31 -0.54 4.50
CA GLY A 70 -6.15 0.36 3.35
C GLY A 70 -5.24 1.56 3.65
N LEU A 71 -5.40 2.23 4.80
CA LEU A 71 -4.52 3.33 5.23
C LEU A 71 -3.07 2.85 5.39
N LYS A 72 -2.88 1.71 6.07
CA LYS A 72 -1.56 1.12 6.29
C LYS A 72 -0.90 0.73 4.97
N THR A 73 -1.65 0.14 4.04
CA THR A 73 -1.18 -0.20 2.70
C THR A 73 -0.82 1.06 1.90
N ALA A 74 -1.68 2.10 1.88
CA ALA A 74 -1.37 3.36 1.20
C ALA A 74 -0.10 4.05 1.74
N SER A 75 0.12 3.99 3.05
CA SER A 75 1.36 4.44 3.69
C SER A 75 2.56 3.57 3.27
N GLY A 76 2.37 2.25 3.24
CA GLY A 76 3.36 1.29 2.74
C GLY A 76 3.75 1.52 1.28
N ILE A 77 2.80 1.87 0.41
CA ILE A 77 3.03 2.22 -1.00
C ILE A 77 3.85 3.50 -1.12
N LYS A 78 3.55 4.52 -0.30
CA LYS A 78 4.33 5.77 -0.25
C LYS A 78 5.79 5.51 0.14
N ALA A 79 6.01 4.65 1.12
CA ALA A 79 7.33 4.22 1.56
C ALA A 79 7.91 3.07 0.72
N ALA A 80 7.20 2.67 -0.35
CA ALA A 80 7.58 1.62 -1.29
C ALA A 80 8.00 0.29 -0.62
N ARG A 81 7.44 -0.02 0.55
CA ARG A 81 7.83 -1.21 1.32
C ARG A 81 7.44 -2.50 0.60
N ARG A 82 8.31 -3.52 0.65
CA ARG A 82 8.09 -4.83 0.00
C ARG A 82 6.76 -5.52 0.38
N TRP A 83 6.28 -5.36 1.62
CA TRP A 83 5.00 -5.93 2.08
C TRP A 83 3.78 -5.16 1.60
N ALA A 84 3.95 -3.95 1.05
CA ALA A 84 2.83 -3.18 0.51
C ALA A 84 2.32 -3.75 -0.82
N TRP A 85 3.16 -4.43 -1.60
CA TRP A 85 2.73 -5.11 -2.82
C TRP A 85 1.72 -6.24 -2.56
N PRO A 86 2.02 -7.27 -1.73
CA PRO A 86 1.04 -8.31 -1.44
C PRO A 86 -0.18 -7.77 -0.68
N ALA A 87 -0.03 -6.74 0.16
CA ALA A 87 -1.16 -6.10 0.82
C ALA A 87 -2.11 -5.41 -0.17
N SER A 88 -1.56 -4.72 -1.19
CA SER A 88 -2.35 -4.09 -2.26
C SER A 88 -3.09 -5.13 -3.10
N LEU A 89 -2.48 -6.29 -3.34
CA LEU A 89 -3.11 -7.41 -4.04
C LEU A 89 -4.31 -7.95 -3.25
N VAL A 90 -4.16 -8.19 -1.96
CA VAL A 90 -5.28 -8.62 -1.09
C VAL A 90 -6.40 -7.59 -1.09
N LEU A 91 -6.07 -6.31 -0.96
CA LEU A 91 -7.07 -5.23 -1.04
C LEU A 91 -7.78 -5.22 -2.40
N ALA A 92 -7.07 -5.38 -3.51
CA ALA A 92 -7.68 -5.43 -4.84
C ALA A 92 -8.70 -6.56 -4.96
N VAL A 93 -8.39 -7.74 -4.42
CA VAL A 93 -9.34 -8.88 -4.38
C VAL A 93 -10.55 -8.57 -3.52
N ILE A 94 -10.38 -7.94 -2.35
CA ILE A 94 -11.50 -7.52 -1.50
C ILE A 94 -12.39 -6.50 -2.24
N LEU A 95 -11.78 -5.55 -2.97
CA LEU A 95 -12.52 -4.57 -3.76
C LEU A 95 -13.39 -5.23 -4.84
N LEU A 96 -12.96 -6.36 -5.42
CA LEU A 96 -13.76 -7.06 -6.44
C LEU A 96 -15.15 -7.48 -5.94
N VAL A 97 -15.27 -7.79 -4.65
CA VAL A 97 -16.53 -8.19 -4.00
C VAL A 97 -17.47 -6.98 -3.83
N LEU A 98 -16.94 -5.76 -3.78
CA LEU A 98 -17.74 -4.52 -3.69
C LEU A 98 -18.28 -4.12 -5.07
N PHE A 99 -19.32 -4.80 -5.53
CA PHE A 99 -19.96 -4.46 -6.82
C PHE A 99 -20.81 -3.19 -6.73
N PRO A 100 -20.84 -2.32 -7.76
CA PRO A 100 -20.04 -2.35 -8.99
C PRO A 100 -18.73 -1.54 -8.90
N LEU A 101 -18.69 -0.51 -8.06
CA LEU A 101 -17.57 0.44 -8.03
C LEU A 101 -16.25 -0.21 -7.59
N GLY A 102 -16.30 -1.03 -6.54
CA GLY A 102 -15.14 -1.78 -6.07
C GLY A 102 -14.62 -2.74 -7.14
N THR A 103 -15.49 -3.37 -7.94
CA THR A 103 -15.06 -4.27 -9.02
C THR A 103 -14.24 -3.54 -10.09
N ILE A 104 -14.67 -2.35 -10.54
CA ILE A 104 -13.94 -1.55 -11.53
C ILE A 104 -12.55 -1.16 -11.01
N PHE A 105 -12.50 -0.64 -9.78
CA PHE A 105 -11.24 -0.20 -9.18
C PHE A 105 -10.35 -1.37 -8.75
N GLY A 106 -10.94 -2.49 -8.34
CA GLY A 106 -10.25 -3.72 -7.99
C GLY A 106 -9.57 -4.35 -9.19
N LEU A 107 -10.28 -4.47 -10.32
CA LEU A 107 -9.68 -4.92 -11.59
C LEU A 107 -8.56 -3.99 -12.03
N LYS A 108 -8.79 -2.68 -12.00
CA LYS A 108 -7.76 -1.69 -12.36
C LYS A 108 -6.50 -1.85 -11.51
N LEU A 109 -6.65 -1.95 -10.19
CA LEU A 109 -5.53 -2.17 -9.29
C LEU A 109 -4.81 -3.48 -9.60
N LEU A 110 -5.55 -4.55 -9.90
CA LEU A 110 -4.96 -5.83 -10.26
C LEU A 110 -4.08 -5.69 -11.50
N PHE A 111 -4.60 -5.09 -12.58
CA PHE A 111 -3.84 -4.85 -13.81
C PHE A 111 -2.61 -3.97 -13.57
N ASP A 112 -2.76 -2.87 -12.84
CA ASP A 112 -1.64 -1.96 -12.55
C ASP A 112 -0.57 -2.66 -11.67
N LEU A 113 -0.96 -3.50 -10.69
CA LEU A 113 -0.02 -4.24 -9.84
C LEU A 113 0.91 -5.19 -10.60
N PHE A 114 0.43 -5.75 -11.72
CA PHE A 114 1.21 -6.68 -12.54
C PHE A 114 2.11 -5.99 -13.56
N SER A 115 1.96 -4.68 -13.76
CA SER A 115 2.83 -3.89 -14.64
C SER A 115 4.29 -3.89 -14.14
N SER A 116 5.24 -3.82 -15.08
CA SER A 116 6.67 -3.73 -14.76
C SER A 116 6.98 -2.50 -13.91
N GLU A 117 6.38 -1.35 -14.24
CA GLU A 117 6.53 -0.07 -13.54
C GLU A 117 6.21 -0.18 -12.03
N VAL A 118 5.09 -0.82 -11.68
CA VAL A 118 4.67 -0.99 -10.29
C VAL A 118 5.54 -2.04 -9.59
N LYS A 119 5.87 -3.15 -10.26
CA LYS A 119 6.78 -4.18 -9.69
C LYS A 119 8.15 -3.61 -9.38
N ASP A 120 8.71 -2.80 -10.28
CA ASP A 120 10.03 -2.20 -10.11
C ASP A 120 10.04 -1.20 -8.94
N TRP A 121 8.97 -0.41 -8.77
CA TRP A 121 8.81 0.49 -7.63
C TRP A 121 8.95 -0.22 -6.28
N PHE A 122 8.34 -1.41 -6.11
CA PHE A 122 8.46 -2.18 -4.87
C PHE A 122 9.75 -3.00 -4.75
N ARG A 123 10.45 -3.26 -5.88
CA ARG A 123 11.77 -3.91 -5.88
C ARG A 123 12.88 -2.94 -5.45
N THR A 124 12.83 -1.69 -5.90
CA THR A 124 13.87 -0.67 -5.61
C THR A 124 14.05 -0.41 -4.11
N SER A 125 12.99 -0.45 -3.31
CA SER A 125 13.06 -0.20 -1.85
C SER A 125 13.55 -1.37 -1.02
N GLY A 126 13.89 -2.47 -1.69
CA GLY A 126 14.65 -3.57 -1.16
C GLY A 126 16.16 -3.34 -1.16
N HIS A 127 16.64 -2.32 -1.87
CA HIS A 127 17.97 -1.83 -1.69
C HIS A 127 17.93 -0.92 -0.46
N ILE A 128 18.46 -1.43 0.66
CA ILE A 128 19.29 -0.59 1.53
C ILE A 128 20.09 0.30 0.56
N PRO A 129 20.04 1.65 0.64
CA PRO A 129 21.06 2.40 -0.04
C PRO A 129 22.35 1.85 0.53
N VAL A 130 23.06 1.05 -0.24
CA VAL A 130 24.46 0.83 0.08
C VAL A 130 25.02 2.23 -0.13
N SER A 131 25.05 3.00 0.95
CA SER A 131 25.94 4.12 1.14
C SER A 131 27.33 3.50 0.96
N GLY A 132 27.75 3.35 -0.30
CA GLY A 132 28.90 2.51 -0.68
C GLY A 132 28.79 1.68 -1.96
N VAL A 133 27.66 1.59 -2.68
CA VAL A 133 27.71 1.17 -4.10
C VAL A 133 28.00 2.41 -4.92
N GLY A 134 29.26 2.85 -4.81
CA GLY A 134 29.90 3.49 -5.94
C GLY A 134 29.71 2.59 -7.16
N ALA A 135 29.55 3.24 -8.31
CA ALA A 135 29.63 2.67 -9.64
C ALA A 135 30.25 1.27 -9.63
N GLY A 136 29.48 0.26 -10.08
CA GLY A 136 30.03 -1.07 -10.35
C GLY A 136 31.38 -0.90 -11.05
N PRO A 137 32.41 -1.66 -10.66
CA PRO A 137 33.82 -1.29 -10.82
C PRO A 137 33.99 -0.72 -12.21
N GLU A 138 34.10 0.61 -12.26
CA GLU A 138 34.48 1.30 -13.47
C GLU A 138 35.83 0.64 -13.76
N TYR A 139 35.89 -0.22 -14.78
CA TYR A 139 37.13 -0.83 -15.20
C TYR A 139 37.91 0.33 -15.80
N ARG A 140 38.51 1.11 -14.91
CA ARG A 140 39.48 2.12 -15.22
C ARG A 140 40.67 1.30 -15.63
N GLY A 141 40.74 1.04 -16.94
CA GLY A 141 41.95 0.54 -17.57
C GLY A 141 43.15 1.29 -16.99
N PRO A 142 44.31 0.63 -16.90
CA PRO A 142 45.45 1.16 -16.15
C PRO A 142 45.65 2.63 -16.48
N ASN A 143 45.56 3.47 -15.44
CA ASN A 143 45.51 4.92 -15.57
C ASN A 143 46.75 5.35 -16.40
N PRO A 144 46.57 5.96 -17.58
CA PRO A 144 47.67 6.25 -18.50
C PRO A 144 48.76 7.13 -17.87
N ASP A 145 48.38 7.92 -16.86
CA ASP A 145 49.32 8.75 -16.10
C ASP A 145 50.20 7.93 -15.15
N LEU A 146 49.67 6.84 -14.58
CA LEU A 146 50.44 5.90 -13.74
C LEU A 146 51.42 5.08 -14.59
N ILE A 147 51.02 4.69 -15.81
CA ILE A 147 51.92 4.01 -16.74
C ILE A 147 53.09 4.94 -17.11
N ARG A 148 52.82 6.20 -17.45
CA ARG A 148 53.86 7.20 -17.74
C ARG A 148 54.79 7.45 -16.55
N GLN A 149 54.25 7.57 -15.35
CA GLN A 149 55.05 7.76 -14.14
C GLN A 149 55.96 6.56 -13.85
N LEU A 150 55.47 5.34 -14.05
CA LEU A 150 56.28 4.13 -13.88
C LEU A 150 57.38 4.02 -14.95
N GLU A 151 57.09 4.44 -16.18
CA GLU A 151 58.06 4.48 -17.27
C GLU A 151 59.18 5.49 -16.96
N GLU A 152 58.83 6.71 -16.53
CA GLU A 152 59.80 7.74 -16.12
C GLU A 152 60.64 7.32 -14.90
N GLN A 153 60.02 6.65 -13.92
CA GLN A 153 60.72 6.10 -12.74
C GLN A 153 61.70 4.99 -13.13
N SER A 154 61.32 4.13 -14.09
CA SER A 154 62.19 3.05 -14.59
C SER A 154 63.41 3.60 -15.36
N LEU A 155 63.22 4.70 -16.09
CA LEU A 155 64.28 5.41 -16.82
C LEU A 155 65.26 6.11 -15.87
N LYS A 156 64.78 6.68 -14.76
CA LYS A 156 65.63 7.28 -13.72
C LYS A 156 66.41 6.25 -12.91
N ARG A 157 65.89 5.03 -12.72
CA ARG A 157 66.61 3.94 -12.04
C ARG A 157 67.69 3.26 -12.89
N LYS A 158 67.70 3.49 -14.20
CA LYS A 158 68.69 2.92 -15.14
C LYS A 158 69.87 3.85 -15.46
N LYS A 159 69.88 5.06 -14.92
CA LYS A 159 71.04 5.97 -14.91
C LYS A 159 71.67 5.97 -13.53
#